data_AF-A0A5R9KB07-F1
#
_entry.id   AF-A0A5R9KB07-F1
#
_cell.length_a   1.000
_cell.length_b   1.000
_cell.length_c   1.000
_cell.angle_alpha   90.00
_cell.angle_beta   90.00
_cell.angle_gamma   90.00
#
_symmetry.space_group_name_H-M   'P 1'
#
loop_
_entity.id
_entity.type
_entity.pdbx_description
1 polymer ?
#
loop_
_entity_poly.entity_id
_entity_poly.type
_entity_poly.pdbx_seq_one_letter_code
_entity_poly.pdbx_strand_id
1 'polypeptide(L)'
;MLTKSFTLLFYLKKRNNYVKGKLPIYMRLTVDSQRIEISTKRECEPEKWNSSAGRKNGVKEDVKLLNAYLDTLQSKVYDVHRQMIEAGRTVTAESVKNVLVGSAGKPKMILEIFQDHNDKMSRLVGTDFAPGTLERYKTSFEHTKEFIRYKYKTADLEIEKLDYDFIADYEFWMKAVRKCSHNTTMKYLSNFKKISLLCIVLAPF
;
A
#
# COMPACT_ATOMS: atom_id res chain seq x y z
N MET A 1 12.80 -9.92 0.84
CA MET A 1 13.72 -10.66 1.75
C MET A 1 12.92 -11.68 2.55
N LEU A 2 13.53 -12.82 2.93
CA LEU A 2 12.89 -13.82 3.79
C LEU A 2 12.71 -13.26 5.21
N THR A 3 11.49 -13.30 5.74
CA THR A 3 11.18 -12.94 7.14
C THR A 3 11.80 -13.95 8.08
N LYS A 4 12.35 -13.49 9.21
CA LYS A 4 12.98 -14.38 10.21
C LYS A 4 11.93 -15.09 11.06
N SER A 5 10.74 -14.49 11.22
CA SER A 5 9.61 -15.09 11.93
C SER A 5 8.26 -14.61 11.41
N PHE A 6 7.33 -15.54 11.22
CA PHE A 6 5.93 -15.27 10.85
C PHE A 6 5.00 -16.17 11.67
N THR A 7 4.27 -15.58 12.61
CA THR A 7 3.38 -16.33 13.52
C THR A 7 1.98 -15.73 13.52
N LEU A 8 0.98 -16.59 13.32
CA LEU A 8 -0.44 -16.24 13.38
C LEU A 8 -1.11 -17.02 14.52
N LEU A 9 -1.89 -16.34 15.35
CA LEU A 9 -2.70 -17.00 16.39
C LEU A 9 -4.06 -16.34 16.55
N PHE A 10 -5.03 -17.10 17.02
CA PHE A 10 -6.34 -16.60 17.42
C PHE A 10 -6.50 -16.67 18.93
N TYR A 11 -7.10 -15.65 19.52
CA TYR A 11 -7.30 -15.57 20.96
C TYR A 11 -8.55 -14.74 21.30
N LEU A 12 -9.09 -14.94 22.50
CA LEU A 12 -10.18 -14.13 23.03
C LEU A 12 -9.63 -12.85 23.67
N LYS A 13 -10.12 -11.70 23.22
CA LYS A 13 -9.75 -10.41 23.80
C LYS A 13 -10.73 -10.03 24.91
N LYS A 14 -10.24 -10.04 26.16
CA LYS A 14 -11.01 -9.61 27.32
C LYS A 14 -11.27 -8.09 27.25
N ARG A 15 -12.51 -7.68 27.54
CA ARG A 15 -12.88 -6.27 27.73
C ARG A 15 -12.67 -5.92 29.22
N ASN A 16 -12.29 -4.67 29.54
CA ASN A 16 -11.97 -4.27 30.92
C ASN A 16 -13.11 -4.52 31.92
N ASN A 17 -14.37 -4.46 31.48
CA ASN A 17 -15.56 -4.68 32.33
C ASN A 17 -16.26 -6.02 32.05
N TYR A 18 -15.50 -7.05 31.63
CA TYR A 18 -16.10 -8.35 31.33
C TYR A 18 -16.51 -9.08 32.62
N VAL A 19 -17.82 -9.31 32.77
CA VAL A 19 -18.40 -10.08 33.89
C VAL A 19 -18.89 -11.45 33.42
N LYS A 20 -19.67 -11.51 32.33
CA LYS A 20 -20.18 -12.75 31.73
C LYS A 20 -20.55 -12.52 30.27
N GLY A 21 -20.48 -13.56 29.43
CA GLY A 21 -20.96 -13.53 28.05
C GLY A 21 -19.93 -14.01 27.02
N LYS A 22 -20.15 -13.66 25.75
CA LYS A 22 -19.20 -13.99 24.67
C LYS A 22 -18.06 -12.96 24.66
N LEU A 23 -16.86 -13.43 24.33
CA LEU A 23 -15.71 -12.58 24.08
C LEU A 23 -15.40 -12.52 22.59
N PRO A 24 -14.96 -11.37 22.08
CA PRO A 24 -14.56 -11.25 20.69
C PRO A 24 -13.26 -12.02 20.43
N ILE A 25 -13.23 -12.70 19.29
CA ILE A 25 -12.07 -13.41 18.79
C ILE A 25 -11.22 -12.43 17.99
N TYR A 26 -9.96 -12.33 18.36
CA TYR A 26 -8.94 -11.54 17.67
C TYR A 26 -7.92 -12.47 17.04
N MET A 27 -7.42 -12.04 15.89
CA MET A 27 -6.30 -12.62 15.20
C MET A 27 -5.06 -11.77 15.48
N ARG A 28 -3.99 -12.38 15.96
CA ARG A 28 -2.71 -11.72 16.18
C ARG A 28 -1.71 -12.23 15.16
N LEU A 29 -1.15 -11.31 14.38
CA LEU A 29 -0.07 -11.57 13.45
C LEU A 29 1.22 -10.99 14.02
N THR A 30 2.28 -11.80 14.04
CA THR A 30 3.63 -11.40 14.43
C THR A 30 4.57 -11.60 13.25
N VAL A 31 5.25 -10.54 12.83
CA VAL A 31 6.30 -10.59 11.80
C VAL A 31 7.52 -9.87 12.35
N ASP A 32 8.65 -10.56 12.41
CA ASP A 32 9.94 -10.01 12.88
C ASP A 32 9.82 -9.19 14.17
N SER A 33 9.21 -9.80 15.20
CA SER A 33 8.90 -9.21 16.52
C SER A 33 7.84 -8.10 16.56
N GLN A 34 7.39 -7.58 15.41
CA GLN A 34 6.27 -6.64 15.36
C GLN A 34 4.94 -7.37 15.39
N ARG A 35 4.01 -6.89 16.22
CA ARG A 35 2.72 -7.53 16.46
C ARG A 35 1.58 -6.60 16.09
N ILE A 36 0.59 -7.15 15.41
CA ILE A 36 -0.68 -6.47 15.16
C ILE A 36 -1.84 -7.37 15.59
N GLU A 37 -2.97 -6.73 15.89
CA GLU A 37 -4.21 -7.41 16.25
C GLU A 37 -5.32 -6.99 15.29
N ILE A 38 -6.04 -7.96 14.74
CA ILE A 38 -7.15 -7.78 13.80
C ILE A 38 -8.38 -8.44 14.39
N SER A 39 -9.50 -7.69 14.47
CA SER A 39 -10.77 -8.25 14.89
C SER A 39 -11.33 -9.18 13.83
N THR A 40 -11.71 -10.40 14.22
CA THR A 40 -12.38 -11.35 13.31
C THR A 40 -13.88 -11.07 13.16
N LYS A 41 -14.42 -10.09 13.91
CA LYS A 41 -15.87 -9.81 14.02
C LYS A 41 -16.71 -11.00 14.48
N ARG A 42 -16.08 -12.04 15.04
CA ARG A 42 -16.74 -13.19 15.67
C ARG A 42 -16.50 -13.17 17.17
N GLU A 43 -17.40 -13.83 17.90
CA GLU A 43 -17.32 -13.95 19.35
C GLU A 43 -17.55 -15.40 19.78
N CYS A 44 -16.97 -15.81 20.91
CA CYS A 44 -17.10 -17.15 21.45
C CYS A 44 -17.20 -17.11 22.97
N GLU A 45 -17.91 -18.08 23.55
CA GLU A 45 -17.91 -18.31 24.99
C GLU A 45 -16.51 -18.76 25.45
N PRO A 46 -15.93 -18.16 26.51
CA PRO A 46 -14.59 -18.53 26.98
C PRO A 46 -14.46 -20.00 27.38
N GLU A 47 -15.50 -20.58 27.96
CA GLU A 47 -15.57 -21.99 28.36
C GLU A 47 -15.46 -22.96 27.18
N LYS A 48 -15.88 -22.52 26.00
CA LYS A 48 -15.84 -23.31 24.77
C LYS A 48 -14.62 -22.98 23.93
N TRP A 49 -13.68 -22.17 24.40
CA TRP A 49 -12.50 -21.80 23.64
C TRP A 49 -11.28 -22.64 24.03
N ASN A 50 -10.58 -23.16 23.03
CA ASN A 50 -9.30 -23.81 23.20
C ASN A 50 -8.19 -22.79 22.91
N SER A 51 -7.53 -22.30 23.97
CA SER A 51 -6.45 -21.31 23.84
C SER A 51 -5.23 -21.85 23.12
N SER A 52 -4.91 -23.15 23.27
CA SER A 52 -3.75 -23.77 22.62
C SER A 52 -3.97 -23.97 21.13
N ALA A 53 -5.17 -24.42 20.74
CA ALA A 53 -5.54 -24.58 19.33
C ALA A 53 -5.95 -23.25 18.66
N GLY A 54 -6.32 -22.23 19.44
CA GLY A 54 -6.94 -21.01 18.92
C GLY A 54 -8.27 -21.29 18.19
N ARG A 55 -9.06 -22.23 18.71
CA ARG A 55 -10.31 -22.71 18.09
C ARG A 55 -11.41 -22.91 19.13
N LYS A 56 -12.67 -22.97 18.67
CA LYS A 56 -13.79 -23.34 19.54
C LYS A 56 -13.85 -24.87 19.70
N ASN A 57 -13.98 -25.33 20.94
CA ASN A 57 -14.17 -26.72 21.33
C ASN A 57 -15.64 -27.15 21.13
N GLY A 58 -15.82 -28.40 20.73
CA GLY A 58 -17.11 -29.05 20.59
C GLY A 58 -17.34 -29.67 19.21
N VAL A 59 -18.46 -30.38 19.05
CA VAL A 59 -18.80 -31.15 17.84
C VAL A 59 -20.02 -30.60 17.10
N LYS A 60 -20.67 -29.56 17.66
CA LYS A 60 -21.87 -28.94 17.11
C LYS A 60 -21.57 -28.18 15.82
N GLU A 61 -22.61 -27.99 15.00
CA GLU A 61 -22.48 -27.31 13.71
C GLU A 61 -21.98 -25.87 13.83
N ASP A 62 -22.39 -25.14 14.88
CA ASP A 62 -21.90 -23.78 15.13
C ASP A 62 -20.39 -23.73 15.39
N VAL A 63 -19.83 -24.79 15.98
CA VAL A 63 -18.39 -24.93 16.21
C VAL A 63 -17.66 -25.17 14.89
N LYS A 64 -18.17 -26.06 14.05
CA LYS A 64 -17.60 -26.34 12.73
C LYS A 64 -17.59 -25.10 11.84
N LEU A 65 -18.71 -24.38 11.77
CA LEU A 65 -18.84 -23.16 10.98
C LEU A 65 -17.88 -22.06 11.45
N LEU A 66 -17.74 -21.86 12.77
CA LEU A 66 -16.81 -20.89 13.31
C LEU A 66 -15.36 -21.27 13.02
N ASN A 67 -14.98 -22.53 13.25
CA ASN A 67 -13.62 -22.99 13.00
C ASN A 67 -13.26 -22.91 11.51
N ALA A 68 -14.16 -23.33 10.61
CA ALA A 68 -13.98 -23.19 9.17
C ALA A 68 -13.80 -21.73 8.72
N TYR A 69 -14.53 -20.80 9.36
CA TYR A 69 -14.34 -19.37 9.13
C TYR A 69 -12.93 -18.89 9.57
N LEU A 70 -12.47 -19.32 10.75
CA LEU A 70 -11.12 -19.00 11.23
C LEU A 70 -10.03 -19.62 10.35
N ASP A 71 -10.24 -20.84 9.87
CA ASP A 71 -9.34 -21.53 8.93
C ASP A 71 -9.26 -20.80 7.59
N THR A 72 -10.39 -20.29 7.11
CA THR A 72 -10.45 -19.46 5.89
C THR A 72 -9.66 -18.16 6.07
N LEU A 73 -9.81 -17.48 7.22
CA LEU A 73 -9.03 -16.27 7.52
C LEU A 73 -7.53 -16.57 7.60
N GLN A 74 -7.17 -17.67 8.25
CA GLN A 74 -5.79 -18.13 8.35
C GLN A 74 -5.19 -18.40 6.97
N SER A 75 -5.93 -19.10 6.10
CA SER A 75 -5.49 -19.39 4.73
C SER A 75 -5.25 -18.10 3.94
N LYS A 76 -6.17 -17.12 4.02
CA LYS A 76 -5.99 -15.80 3.38
C LYS A 76 -4.73 -15.07 3.83
N VAL A 77 -4.42 -15.12 5.13
CA VAL A 77 -3.20 -14.49 5.67
C VAL A 77 -1.94 -15.13 5.07
N TYR A 78 -1.91 -16.46 4.96
CA TYR A 78 -0.79 -17.17 4.36
C TYR A 78 -0.70 -16.96 2.85
N ASP A 79 -1.82 -16.86 2.14
CA ASP A 79 -1.84 -16.54 0.71
C ASP A 79 -1.27 -15.13 0.45
N VAL A 80 -1.67 -14.14 1.25
CA VAL A 80 -1.11 -12.77 1.18
C VAL A 80 0.40 -12.79 1.45
N HIS A 81 0.84 -13.53 2.47
CA HIS A 81 2.26 -13.70 2.77
C HIS A 81 3.02 -14.30 1.57
N ARG A 82 2.49 -15.37 0.96
CA ARG A 82 3.08 -16.01 -0.22
C ARG A 82 3.19 -15.03 -1.39
N GLN A 83 2.10 -14.34 -1.73
CA GLN A 83 2.06 -13.37 -2.82
C GLN A 83 3.08 -12.24 -2.65
N MET A 84 3.27 -11.74 -1.43
CA MET A 84 4.26 -10.69 -1.17
C MET A 84 5.70 -11.19 -1.33
N ILE A 85 6.00 -12.42 -0.92
CA ILE A 85 7.31 -13.04 -1.14
C ILE A 85 7.56 -13.23 -2.64
N GLU A 86 6.59 -13.77 -3.38
CA GLU A 86 6.68 -13.99 -4.83
C GLU A 86 6.88 -12.68 -5.60
N ALA A 87 6.21 -11.60 -5.16
CA ALA A 87 6.35 -10.26 -5.72
C ALA A 87 7.63 -9.53 -5.25
N GLY A 88 8.47 -10.14 -4.41
CA GLY A 88 9.68 -9.51 -3.87
C GLY A 88 9.44 -8.32 -2.93
N ARG A 89 8.20 -8.13 -2.45
CA ARG A 89 7.81 -7.04 -1.54
C ARG A 89 8.29 -7.33 -0.12
N THR A 90 8.64 -6.30 0.67
CA THR A 90 8.91 -6.52 2.09
C THR A 90 7.65 -6.90 2.84
N VAL A 91 7.76 -8.01 3.57
CA VAL A 91 6.70 -8.51 4.44
C VAL A 91 6.87 -7.91 5.83
N THR A 92 5.97 -7.00 6.19
CA THR A 92 5.76 -6.53 7.56
C THR A 92 4.37 -6.89 8.07
N ALA A 93 4.18 -6.92 9.38
CA ALA A 93 2.86 -7.17 9.98
C ALA A 93 1.80 -6.17 9.44
N GLU A 94 2.18 -4.90 9.30
CA GLU A 94 1.32 -3.85 8.74
C GLU A 94 1.02 -4.05 7.25
N SER A 95 2.02 -4.41 6.43
CA SER A 95 1.80 -4.69 5.00
C SER A 95 0.77 -5.81 4.78
N VAL A 96 0.85 -6.89 5.56
CA VAL A 96 -0.10 -8.01 5.53
C VAL A 96 -1.50 -7.54 5.92
N LYS A 97 -1.62 -6.74 6.99
CA LYS A 97 -2.91 -6.14 7.42
C LYS A 97 -3.52 -5.27 6.35
N ASN A 98 -2.70 -4.43 5.73
CA ASN A 98 -3.13 -3.50 4.70
C ASN A 98 -3.78 -4.26 3.54
N VAL A 99 -3.13 -5.31 3.06
CA VAL A 99 -3.71 -6.18 2.02
C VAL A 99 -4.99 -6.88 2.51
N LEU A 100 -4.99 -7.45 3.72
CA LEU A 100 -6.13 -8.21 4.25
C LEU A 100 -7.39 -7.37 4.51
N VAL A 101 -7.23 -6.13 4.98
CA VAL A 101 -8.35 -5.22 5.30
C VAL A 101 -8.80 -4.46 4.05
N GLY A 102 -8.16 -4.67 2.88
CA GLY A 102 -8.36 -3.83 1.70
C GLY A 102 -7.90 -2.39 1.93
N SER A 103 -7.10 -2.17 2.97
CA SER A 103 -6.41 -0.92 3.28
C SER A 103 -4.99 -0.98 2.76
N ALA A 104 -4.77 -1.53 1.55
CA ALA A 104 -3.58 -1.23 0.79
C ALA A 104 -3.47 0.30 0.86
N GLY A 105 -2.46 0.79 1.58
CA GLY A 105 -2.36 2.22 1.91
C GLY A 105 -2.62 3.02 0.64
N LYS A 106 -3.37 4.14 0.75
CA LYS A 106 -3.81 4.93 -0.41
C LYS A 106 -2.73 4.89 -1.48
N PRO A 107 -3.01 4.32 -2.66
CA PRO A 107 -1.98 4.10 -3.65
C PRO A 107 -1.34 5.46 -3.91
N LYS A 108 -0.01 5.50 -3.79
CA LYS A 108 0.71 6.75 -3.96
C LYS A 108 0.58 7.15 -5.42
N MET A 109 0.07 8.35 -5.64
CA MET A 109 -0.22 8.84 -6.98
C MET A 109 0.91 9.74 -7.47
N ILE A 110 1.25 9.65 -8.74
CA ILE A 110 2.40 10.38 -9.30
C ILE A 110 2.17 11.89 -9.29
N LEU A 111 0.96 12.37 -9.62
CA LEU A 111 0.69 13.81 -9.62
C LEU A 111 0.60 14.35 -8.19
N GLU A 112 0.11 13.57 -7.21
CA GLU A 112 0.15 13.98 -5.80
C GLU A 112 1.58 14.26 -5.32
N ILE A 113 2.52 13.35 -5.61
CA ILE A 113 3.94 13.53 -5.24
C ILE A 113 4.57 14.70 -5.99
N PHE A 114 4.25 14.85 -7.26
CA PHE A 114 4.74 15.95 -8.07
C PHE A 114 4.22 17.30 -7.50
N GLN A 115 2.95 17.38 -7.12
CA GLN A 115 2.38 18.58 -6.50
C GLN A 115 3.07 18.90 -5.18
N ASP A 116 3.25 17.92 -4.28
CA ASP A 116 3.97 18.12 -3.02
C ASP A 116 5.42 18.60 -3.25
N HIS A 117 6.10 18.07 -4.28
CA HIS A 117 7.42 18.56 -4.68
C HIS A 117 7.39 20.03 -5.10
N ASN A 118 6.42 20.42 -5.94
CA ASN A 118 6.27 21.80 -6.39
C ASN A 118 5.93 22.74 -5.23
N ASP A 119 5.08 22.31 -4.29
CA ASP A 119 4.71 23.08 -3.11
C ASP A 119 5.92 23.30 -2.21
N LYS A 120 6.75 22.26 -1.98
CA LYS A 120 8.01 22.38 -1.24
C LYS A 120 9.01 23.29 -1.94
N MET A 121 9.19 23.14 -3.25
CA MET A 121 10.05 24.03 -4.04
C MET A 121 9.59 25.48 -3.97
N SER A 122 8.28 25.74 -3.98
CA SER A 122 7.72 27.09 -3.94
C SER A 122 8.11 27.85 -2.66
N ARG A 123 8.20 27.14 -1.53
CA ARG A 123 8.63 27.68 -0.24
C ARG A 123 10.13 27.97 -0.17
N LEU A 124 10.90 27.41 -1.10
CA LEU A 124 12.36 27.55 -1.20
C LEU A 124 12.78 28.45 -2.37
N VAL A 125 11.82 29.16 -2.99
CA VAL A 125 12.14 30.15 -4.02
C VAL A 125 12.80 31.36 -3.38
N GLY A 126 13.93 31.78 -3.95
CA GLY A 126 14.73 32.90 -3.43
C GLY A 126 15.84 32.47 -2.46
N THR A 127 15.85 31.22 -2.01
CA THR A 127 16.97 30.61 -1.28
C THR A 127 17.66 29.56 -2.15
N ASP A 128 17.00 28.41 -2.35
CA ASP A 128 17.58 27.25 -3.04
C ASP A 128 17.14 27.14 -4.49
N PHE A 129 16.02 27.78 -4.86
CA PHE A 129 15.47 27.72 -6.21
C PHE A 129 15.21 29.10 -6.82
N ALA A 130 15.58 29.23 -8.09
CA ALA A 130 15.17 30.37 -8.91
C ALA A 130 13.68 30.26 -9.30
N PRO A 131 12.95 31.38 -9.44
CA PRO A 131 11.54 31.38 -9.88
C PRO A 131 11.33 30.64 -11.21
N GLY A 132 12.23 30.81 -12.17
CA GLY A 132 12.17 30.11 -13.47
C GLY A 132 12.32 28.59 -13.36
N THR A 133 12.99 28.10 -12.32
CA THR A 133 13.09 26.66 -12.06
C THR A 133 11.75 26.12 -11.57
N LEU A 134 11.08 26.80 -10.63
CA LEU A 134 9.74 26.41 -10.18
C LEU A 134 8.74 26.41 -11.34
N GLU A 135 8.76 27.45 -12.17
CA GLU A 135 7.85 27.56 -13.31
C GLU A 135 8.02 26.36 -14.26
N ARG A 136 9.26 25.96 -14.54
CA ARG A 136 9.53 24.78 -15.35
C ARG A 136 8.97 23.48 -14.75
N TYR A 137 9.03 23.31 -13.43
CA TYR A 137 8.45 22.15 -12.75
C TYR A 137 6.91 22.19 -12.76
N LYS A 138 6.30 23.37 -12.61
CA LYS A 138 4.84 23.54 -12.79
C LYS A 138 4.39 23.20 -14.21
N THR A 139 5.11 23.68 -15.22
CA THR A 139 4.82 23.32 -16.62
C THR A 139 4.97 21.82 -16.85
N SER A 140 6.02 21.21 -16.31
CA SER A 140 6.25 19.76 -16.39
C SER A 140 5.15 18.94 -15.70
N PHE A 141 4.60 19.44 -14.60
CA PHE A 141 3.46 18.84 -13.90
C PHE A 141 2.22 18.83 -14.79
N GLU A 142 1.85 19.96 -15.38
CA GLU A 142 0.68 20.03 -16.26
C GLU A 142 0.83 19.13 -17.49
N HIS A 143 2.02 19.06 -18.10
CA HIS A 143 2.24 18.13 -19.21
C HIS A 143 2.10 16.66 -18.81
N THR A 144 2.57 16.31 -17.62
CA THR A 144 2.44 14.94 -17.09
C THR A 144 0.97 14.59 -16.89
N LYS A 145 0.20 15.51 -16.31
CA LYS A 145 -1.24 15.37 -16.09
C LYS A 145 -2.03 15.28 -17.39
N GLU A 146 -1.70 16.09 -18.39
CA GLU A 146 -2.30 16.01 -19.72
C GLU A 146 -2.00 14.67 -20.40
N PHE A 147 -0.76 14.19 -20.34
CA PHE A 147 -0.39 12.90 -20.89
C PHE A 147 -1.15 11.75 -20.21
N ILE A 148 -1.25 11.76 -18.88
CA ILE A 148 -1.99 10.75 -18.13
C ILE A 148 -3.45 10.71 -18.59
N ARG A 149 -4.09 11.87 -18.72
CA ARG A 149 -5.46 11.98 -19.24
C ARG A 149 -5.57 11.54 -20.69
N TYR A 150 -4.57 11.84 -21.52
CA TYR A 150 -4.55 11.46 -22.94
C TYR A 150 -4.47 9.95 -23.13
N LYS A 151 -3.50 9.28 -22.49
CA LYS A 151 -3.20 7.86 -22.68
C LYS A 151 -4.06 6.94 -21.80
N TYR A 152 -4.15 7.22 -20.51
CA TYR A 152 -4.77 6.32 -19.54
C TYR A 152 -6.22 6.67 -19.20
N LYS A 153 -6.71 7.84 -19.65
CA LYS A 153 -8.08 8.34 -19.38
C LYS A 153 -8.41 8.47 -17.89
N THR A 154 -7.39 8.63 -17.05
CA THR A 154 -7.54 8.84 -15.61
C THR A 154 -7.11 10.25 -15.22
N ALA A 155 -7.52 10.70 -14.03
CA ALA A 155 -7.09 11.99 -13.50
C ALA A 155 -5.64 11.98 -12.98
N ASP A 156 -5.16 10.81 -12.55
CA ASP A 156 -3.83 10.56 -11.99
C ASP A 156 -3.45 9.08 -12.20
N LEU A 157 -2.20 8.72 -11.92
CA LEU A 157 -1.67 7.37 -12.11
C LEU A 157 -0.91 6.90 -10.86
N GLU A 158 -1.15 5.65 -10.49
CA GLU A 158 -0.45 5.01 -9.38
C GLU A 158 1.02 4.77 -9.75
N ILE A 159 1.94 4.97 -8.78
CA ILE A 159 3.38 4.79 -9.03
C ILE A 159 3.73 3.37 -9.48
N GLU A 160 3.00 2.35 -8.99
CA GLU A 160 3.22 0.95 -9.39
C GLU A 160 2.98 0.71 -10.88
N LYS A 161 2.27 1.62 -11.57
CA LYS A 161 1.99 1.56 -13.02
C LYS A 161 3.00 2.36 -13.85
N LEU A 162 4.03 2.94 -13.23
CA LEU A 162 5.10 3.65 -13.93
C LEU A 162 6.18 2.64 -14.33
N ASP A 163 6.14 2.21 -15.59
CA ASP A 163 7.12 1.32 -16.19
C ASP A 163 7.93 2.02 -17.29
N TYR A 164 8.77 1.26 -17.99
CA TYR A 164 9.55 1.77 -19.12
C TYR A 164 8.64 2.29 -20.25
N ASP A 165 7.53 1.61 -20.51
CA ASP A 165 6.58 1.95 -21.57
C ASP A 165 5.87 3.28 -21.29
N PHE A 166 5.60 3.60 -20.01
CA PHE A 166 5.13 4.92 -19.62
C PHE A 166 6.10 6.01 -20.08
N ILE A 167 7.42 5.84 -19.83
CA ILE A 167 8.44 6.84 -20.17
C ILE A 167 8.57 6.98 -21.69
N ALA A 168 8.64 5.85 -22.40
CA ALA A 168 8.76 5.83 -23.86
C ALA A 168 7.57 6.51 -24.54
N ASP A 169 6.34 6.19 -24.10
CA ASP A 169 5.14 6.80 -24.66
C ASP A 169 4.97 8.26 -24.24
N TYR A 170 5.47 8.65 -23.06
CA TYR A 170 5.47 10.04 -22.64
C TYR A 170 6.42 10.88 -23.51
N GLU A 171 7.61 10.37 -23.81
CA GLU A 171 8.54 10.98 -24.75
C GLU A 171 7.92 11.10 -26.15
N PHE A 172 7.30 10.02 -26.64
CA PHE A 172 6.64 10.01 -27.93
C PHE A 172 5.52 11.04 -27.98
N TRP A 173 4.63 11.08 -26.98
CA TRP A 173 3.54 12.04 -26.90
C TRP A 173 4.03 13.50 -26.90
N MET A 174 5.11 13.79 -26.16
CA MET A 174 5.73 15.12 -26.15
C MET A 174 6.18 15.57 -27.54
N LYS A 175 6.79 14.68 -28.33
CA LYS A 175 7.29 15.01 -29.68
C LYS A 175 6.17 14.99 -30.72
N ALA A 176 5.32 13.96 -30.70
CA ALA A 176 4.36 13.69 -31.75
C ALA A 176 3.07 14.51 -31.60
N VAL A 177 2.58 14.69 -30.36
CA VAL A 177 1.29 15.34 -30.07
C VAL A 177 1.51 16.78 -29.63
N ARG A 178 2.34 17.01 -28.60
CA ARG A 178 2.65 18.36 -28.11
C ARG A 178 3.60 19.16 -29.03
N LYS A 179 4.21 18.48 -30.02
CA LYS A 179 5.17 19.08 -30.96
C LYS A 179 6.36 19.77 -30.29
N CYS A 180 6.79 19.29 -29.13
CA CYS A 180 7.99 19.79 -28.46
C CYS A 180 9.26 19.36 -29.21
N SER A 181 10.26 20.25 -29.24
CA SER A 181 11.58 19.92 -29.76
C SER A 181 12.32 18.94 -28.84
N HIS A 182 13.29 18.21 -29.38
CA HIS A 182 14.04 17.19 -28.63
C HIS A 182 14.61 17.72 -27.31
N ASN A 183 15.32 18.85 -27.35
CA ASN A 183 15.93 19.44 -26.14
C ASN A 183 14.89 19.82 -25.07
N THR A 184 13.73 20.30 -25.49
CA THR A 184 12.62 20.64 -24.58
C THR A 184 12.02 19.38 -23.97
N THR A 185 11.78 18.35 -24.78
CA THR A 185 11.32 17.04 -24.31
C THR A 185 12.28 16.46 -23.27
N MET A 186 13.59 16.45 -23.55
CA MET A 186 14.60 15.92 -22.62
C MET A 186 14.63 16.67 -21.29
N LYS A 187 14.38 17.99 -21.30
CA LYS A 187 14.26 18.78 -20.06
C LYS A 187 13.06 18.35 -19.22
N TYR A 188 11.88 18.16 -19.83
CA TYR A 188 10.69 17.70 -19.10
C TYR A 188 10.83 16.26 -18.60
N LEU A 189 11.41 15.36 -19.40
CA LEU A 189 11.73 14.00 -18.96
C LEU A 189 12.73 14.00 -17.80
N SER A 190 13.71 14.90 -17.79
CA SER A 190 14.65 15.05 -16.67
C SER A 190 13.96 15.52 -15.39
N ASN A 191 13.02 16.46 -15.48
CA ASN A 191 12.21 16.87 -14.32
C ASN A 191 11.34 15.71 -13.83
N PHE A 192 10.66 15.00 -14.73
CA PHE A 192 9.85 13.83 -14.38
C PHE A 192 10.67 12.70 -13.76
N LYS A 193 11.90 12.46 -14.25
CA LYS A 193 12.85 11.51 -13.66
C LYS A 193 13.15 11.86 -12.20
N LYS A 194 13.33 13.14 -11.88
CA LYS A 194 13.55 13.58 -10.50
C LYS A 194 12.34 13.25 -9.61
N ILE A 195 11.12 13.47 -10.09
CA ILE A 195 9.89 13.08 -9.36
C ILE A 195 9.80 11.55 -9.20
N SER A 196 10.10 10.81 -10.26
CA SER A 196 10.11 9.34 -10.25
C SER A 196 11.10 8.78 -9.22
N LEU A 197 12.28 9.39 -9.09
CA LEU A 197 13.26 9.01 -8.06
C LEU A 197 12.76 9.31 -6.63
N LEU A 198 12.04 10.41 -6.42
CA LEU A 198 11.39 10.69 -5.12
C LEU A 198 10.34 9.62 -4.79
N CYS A 199 9.66 9.07 -5.78
CA CYS A 199 8.70 7.98 -5.60
C CYS A 199 9.38 6.71 -5.09
N ILE A 200 10.56 6.36 -5.62
CA ILE A 200 11.34 5.18 -5.21
C ILE A 200 11.85 5.31 -3.77
N VAL A 201 12.31 6.50 -3.37
CA VAL A 201 12.77 6.75 -1.98
C VAL A 201 11.61 6.71 -0.99
N LEU A 202 10.39 7.04 -1.43
CA LEU A 202 9.19 7.03 -0.60
C LEU A 202 8.45 5.69 -0.59
N ALA A 203 8.74 4.76 -1.50
CA ALA A 203 8.24 3.40 -1.41
C ALA A 203 9.10 2.67 -0.35
N PRO A 204 8.56 2.34 0.84
CA PRO A 204 9.28 1.43 1.72
C PRO A 204 9.39 0.11 0.97
N PHE A 205 10.62 -0.25 0.60
CA PHE A 205 10.95 -1.55 0.01
C PHE A 205 10.38 -2.65 0.88
#